data_AF-A0A9X1KI94-F1
#
_entry.id   AF-A0A9X1KI94-F1
#
_cell.length_a   1.000
_cell.length_b   1.000
_cell.length_c   1.000
_cell.angle_alpha   90.00
_cell.angle_beta   90.00
_cell.angle_gamma   90.00
#
_symmetry.space_group_name_H-M   'P 1'
#
loop_
_entity.id
_entity.type
_entity.pdbx_description
1 polymer ?
#
loop_
_entity_poly.entity_id
_entity_poly.type
_entity_poly.pdbx_seq_one_letter_code
_entity_poly.pdbx_strand_id
1 'polypeptide(L)'
;TSAECGLLEIVETILVYKFPRMSHKEIEAMFSLSDLKQTKVYQEGREEGREEGSLEAKLESIPRLLALNLTVEQIAQALNLTVETVKQITQEIPSQNDEKQKK
;
A
#
# COMPACT_ATOMS: atom_id res chain seq x y z
N THR A 1 42.51 14.30 -5.91
CA THR A 1 41.86 13.91 -7.19
C THR A 1 42.35 12.55 -7.71
N SER A 2 42.31 11.50 -6.89
CA SER A 2 42.49 10.10 -7.33
C SER A 2 41.80 9.14 -6.34
N ALA A 3 41.80 9.50 -5.05
CA ALA A 3 41.07 8.77 -4.00
C ALA A 3 39.54 8.84 -4.12
N GLU A 4 38.97 9.92 -4.69
CA GLU A 4 37.51 10.09 -4.79
C GLU A 4 36.89 9.28 -5.95
N CYS A 5 37.64 9.00 -7.03
CA CYS A 5 37.14 8.17 -8.14
C CYS A 5 37.02 6.69 -7.76
N GLY A 6 37.94 6.16 -6.96
CA GLY A 6 37.92 4.75 -6.57
C GLY A 6 36.72 4.38 -5.69
N LEU A 7 36.24 5.31 -4.86
CA LEU A 7 35.07 5.07 -4.02
C LEU A 7 33.80 4.91 -4.86
N LEU A 8 33.63 5.72 -5.92
CA LEU A 8 32.45 5.69 -6.77
C LEU A 8 32.37 4.38 -7.58
N GLU A 9 33.50 3.91 -8.11
CA GLU A 9 33.58 2.62 -8.83
C GLU A 9 33.26 1.42 -7.92
N ILE A 10 33.70 1.46 -6.66
CA ILE A 10 33.40 0.42 -5.67
C ILE A 10 31.91 0.44 -5.31
N VAL A 11 31.32 1.63 -5.13
CA VAL A 11 29.89 1.78 -4.86
C VAL A 11 29.06 1.25 -6.03
N GLU A 12 29.42 1.60 -7.27
CA GLU A 12 28.75 1.11 -8.49
C GLU A 12 28.81 -0.43 -8.59
N THR A 13 30.00 -1.01 -8.34
CA THR A 13 30.18 -2.47 -8.35
C THR A 13 29.31 -3.18 -7.31
N ILE A 14 29.19 -2.61 -6.10
CA ILE A 14 28.34 -3.15 -5.04
C ILE A 14 26.85 -3.06 -5.42
N LEU A 15 26.42 -1.92 -5.98
CA LEU A 15 25.03 -1.70 -6.39
C LEU A 15 24.59 -2.65 -7.52
N VAL A 16 25.45 -2.90 -8.51
CA VAL A 16 25.12 -3.78 -9.64
C VAL A 16 25.19 -5.27 -9.26
N TYR A 17 26.19 -5.67 -8.46
CA TYR A 17 26.50 -7.10 -8.28
C TYR A 17 25.89 -7.72 -7.01
N LYS A 18 25.81 -6.96 -5.92
CA LYS A 18 25.37 -7.46 -4.61
C LYS A 18 23.96 -7.02 -4.24
N PHE A 19 23.57 -5.79 -4.57
CA PHE A 19 22.28 -5.23 -4.18
C PHE A 19 21.05 -6.06 -4.60
N PRO A 20 20.98 -6.64 -5.82
CA PRO A 20 19.83 -7.46 -6.22
C PRO A 20 19.67 -8.78 -5.45
N ARG A 21 20.73 -9.23 -4.78
CA ARG A 21 20.78 -10.51 -4.05
C ARG A 21 20.75 -10.33 -2.54
N MET A 22 20.76 -9.09 -2.06
CA MET A 22 20.88 -8.74 -0.66
C MET A 22 19.49 -8.52 -0.04
N SER A 23 19.28 -8.99 1.18
CA SER A 23 18.04 -8.75 1.91
C SER A 23 17.90 -7.28 2.29
N HIS A 24 16.66 -6.78 2.36
CA HIS A 24 16.38 -5.45 2.92
C HIS A 24 17.08 -5.21 4.26
N LYS A 25 17.14 -6.22 5.15
CA LYS A 25 17.83 -6.11 6.45
C LYS A 25 19.33 -5.89 6.35
N GLU A 26 19.97 -6.46 5.32
CA GLU A 26 21.41 -6.32 5.09
C GLU A 26 21.73 -4.95 4.49
N ILE A 27 20.86 -4.44 3.62
CA ILE A 27 20.94 -3.07 3.07
C ILE A 27 20.81 -2.06 4.22
N GLU A 28 19.84 -2.27 5.12
CA GLU A 28 19.62 -1.44 6.31
C GLU A 28 20.82 -1.43 7.27
N ALA A 29 21.54 -2.55 7.39
CA ALA A 29 22.75 -2.65 8.21
C ALA A 29 23.95 -1.94 7.56
N MET A 30 24.04 -1.92 6.23
CA MET A 30 25.13 -1.26 5.49
C MET A 30 25.00 0.26 5.50
N PHE A 31 23.77 0.77 5.36
CA PHE A 31 23.52 2.21 5.23
C PHE A 31 23.09 2.89 6.54
N SER A 32 23.04 2.15 7.66
CA SER A 32 22.37 2.57 8.90
C SER A 32 20.90 2.96 8.66
N LEU A 33 19.96 2.23 9.25
CA LEU A 33 18.49 2.40 9.18
C LEU A 33 17.95 3.86 9.13
N SER A 34 18.68 4.81 9.70
CA SER A 34 18.38 6.25 9.63
C SER A 34 18.33 6.81 8.21
N ASP A 35 19.16 6.31 7.28
CA ASP A 35 19.27 6.87 5.93
C ASP A 35 18.20 6.31 4.98
N LEU A 36 17.78 5.05 5.15
CA LEU A 36 16.81 4.42 4.25
C LEU A 36 15.44 5.13 4.31
N LYS A 37 14.98 5.53 5.50
CA LYS A 37 13.72 6.28 5.66
C LYS A 37 13.79 7.72 5.14
N GLN A 38 15.01 8.25 4.99
CA GLN A 38 15.27 9.57 4.40
C GLN A 38 15.39 9.48 2.87
N THR A 39 15.52 8.28 2.28
CA THR A 39 15.52 8.14 0.83
C THR A 39 14.19 8.60 0.24
N LYS A 40 14.24 9.24 -0.94
CA LYS A 40 13.03 9.61 -1.69
C LYS A 40 12.14 8.41 -1.95
N VAL A 41 12.73 7.28 -2.34
CA VAL A 41 12.01 6.04 -2.64
C VAL A 41 11.18 5.54 -1.45
N TYR A 42 11.71 5.60 -0.22
CA TYR A 42 10.94 5.20 0.97
C TYR A 42 9.81 6.20 1.28
N GLN A 43 10.05 7.49 1.09
CA GLN A 43 9.04 8.53 1.33
C GLN A 43 7.90 8.43 0.32
N GLU A 44 8.24 8.29 -0.97
CA GLU A 44 7.31 8.08 -2.07
C GLU A 44 6.48 6.81 -1.84
N GLY A 45 7.12 5.66 -1.58
CA GLY A 45 6.39 4.42 -1.32
C GLY A 45 5.50 4.46 -0.07
N ARG A 46 5.86 5.27 0.94
CA ARG A 46 5.03 5.46 2.14
C ARG A 46 3.83 6.37 1.87
N GLU A 47 3.98 7.36 1.00
CA GLU A 47 2.90 8.25 0.58
C GLU A 47 1.91 7.50 -0.31
N GLU A 48 2.41 6.80 -1.33
CA GLU A 48 1.62 5.91 -2.21
C GLU A 48 0.86 4.86 -1.37
N GLY A 49 1.55 4.16 -0.45
CA GLY A 49 0.90 3.16 0.40
C GLY A 49 -0.14 3.73 1.37
N ARG A 50 -0.04 5.01 1.75
CA ARG A 50 -1.07 5.69 2.56
C ARG A 50 -2.30 6.02 1.74
N GLU A 51 -2.12 6.46 0.51
CA GLU A 51 -3.23 6.76 -0.41
C GLU A 51 -3.96 5.47 -0.80
N GLU A 52 -3.22 4.45 -1.24
CA GLU A 52 -3.76 3.13 -1.58
C GLU A 52 -4.46 2.48 -0.39
N GLY A 53 -3.82 2.45 0.78
CA GLY A 53 -4.41 1.86 1.99
C GLY A 53 -5.65 2.60 2.48
N SER A 54 -5.72 3.92 2.31
CA SER A 54 -6.92 4.71 2.62
C SER A 54 -8.07 4.37 1.68
N LEU A 55 -7.79 4.23 0.38
CA LEU A 55 -8.80 3.84 -0.60
C LEU A 55 -9.29 2.41 -0.35
N GLU A 56 -8.38 1.46 -0.14
CA GLU A 56 -8.70 0.07 0.15
C GLU A 56 -9.55 -0.06 1.41
N ALA A 57 -9.18 0.64 2.49
CA ALA A 57 -9.96 0.63 3.74
C ALA A 57 -11.37 1.20 3.56
N LYS A 58 -11.54 2.25 2.73
CA LYS A 58 -12.87 2.77 2.39
C LYS A 58 -13.69 1.72 1.65
N LEU A 59 -13.11 1.07 0.63
CA LEU A 59 -13.81 0.05 -0.14
C LEU A 59 -14.19 -1.18 0.70
N GLU A 60 -13.28 -1.67 1.55
CA GLU A 60 -13.53 -2.79 2.47
C GLU A 60 -14.60 -2.47 3.53
N SER A 61 -14.81 -1.20 3.84
CA SER A 61 -15.86 -0.77 4.77
C SER A 61 -17.26 -0.81 4.16
N ILE A 62 -17.40 -0.76 2.82
CA ILE A 62 -18.69 -0.71 2.13
C ILE A 62 -19.62 -1.88 2.53
N PRO A 63 -19.18 -3.17 2.48
CA PRO A 63 -20.01 -4.28 2.93
C PRO A 63 -20.49 -4.14 4.38
N ARG A 64 -19.62 -3.67 5.28
CA ARG A 64 -19.96 -3.47 6.71
C ARG A 64 -20.99 -2.36 6.87
N LEU A 65 -20.88 -1.28 6.10
CA LEU A 65 -21.85 -0.17 6.12
C LEU A 65 -23.21 -0.57 5.53
N LEU A 66 -23.23 -1.43 4.51
CA LEU A 66 -24.47 -2.02 3.99
C LEU A 66 -25.15 -2.92 5.02
N ALA A 67 -24.38 -3.70 5.77
CA ALA A 67 -24.90 -4.53 6.86
C ALA A 67 -25.52 -3.71 8.01
N LEU A 68 -25.21 -2.42 8.10
CA LEU A 68 -25.83 -1.46 9.01
C LEU A 68 -27.08 -0.77 8.41
N ASN A 69 -27.61 -1.28 7.29
CA ASN A 69 -28.76 -0.76 6.57
C ASN A 69 -28.59 0.67 6.02
N LEU A 70 -27.36 1.12 5.80
CA LEU A 70 -27.08 2.40 5.14
C LEU A 70 -27.34 2.30 3.63
N THR A 71 -27.83 3.38 3.02
CA THR A 71 -28.05 3.43 1.58
C THR A 71 -26.74 3.67 0.83
N VAL A 72 -26.69 3.26 -0.43
CA VAL A 72 -25.54 3.48 -1.33
C VAL A 72 -25.15 4.97 -1.39
N GLU A 73 -26.12 5.87 -1.38
CA GLU A 73 -25.91 7.33 -1.38
C GLU A 73 -25.26 7.81 -0.07
N GLN A 74 -25.73 7.32 1.07
CA GLN A 74 -25.17 7.64 2.38
C GLN A 74 -23.74 7.11 2.52
N ILE A 75 -23.47 5.92 2.00
CA ILE A 75 -22.13 5.31 2.00
C ILE A 75 -21.18 6.11 1.12
N ALA A 76 -21.62 6.50 -0.08
CA ALA A 76 -20.84 7.33 -0.99
C ALA A 76 -20.47 8.67 -0.33
N GLN A 77 -21.42 9.32 0.34
CA GLN A 77 -21.20 10.55 1.08
C GLN A 77 -20.24 10.36 2.27
N ALA A 78 -20.41 9.30 3.05
CA ALA A 78 -19.59 9.03 4.24
C ALA A 78 -18.11 8.74 3.89
N LEU A 79 -17.87 8.06 2.77
CA LEU A 79 -16.53 7.67 2.34
C LEU A 79 -15.88 8.66 1.36
N ASN A 80 -16.62 9.72 0.97
CA ASN A 80 -16.25 10.62 -0.13
C ASN A 80 -15.91 9.85 -1.42
N LEU A 81 -16.76 8.88 -1.77
CA LEU A 81 -16.68 8.07 -2.99
C LEU A 81 -17.83 8.41 -3.92
N THR A 82 -17.74 7.98 -5.19
CA THR A 82 -18.86 8.11 -6.12
C THR A 82 -19.88 7.00 -5.88
N VAL A 83 -21.15 7.31 -6.17
CA VAL A 83 -22.23 6.31 -6.10
C VAL A 83 -21.97 5.14 -7.05
N GLU A 84 -21.31 5.38 -8.18
CA GLU A 84 -20.93 4.34 -9.15
C GLU A 84 -19.91 3.36 -8.54
N THR A 85 -18.86 3.85 -7.91
CA THR A 85 -17.87 3.01 -7.22
C THR A 85 -18.54 2.16 -6.13
N VAL A 86 -19.39 2.77 -5.30
CA VAL A 86 -20.10 2.02 -4.25
C VAL A 86 -21.02 0.98 -4.87
N LYS A 87 -21.77 1.31 -5.94
CA LYS A 87 -22.60 0.35 -6.66
C LYS A 87 -21.77 -0.82 -7.21
N GLN A 88 -20.65 -0.56 -7.86
CA GLN A 88 -19.83 -1.61 -8.45
C GLN A 88 -19.37 -2.61 -7.38
N ILE A 89 -18.87 -2.13 -6.25
CA ILE A 89 -18.50 -2.98 -5.11
C ILE A 89 -19.71 -3.75 -4.58
N THR A 90 -20.88 -3.11 -4.45
CA THR A 90 -22.10 -3.81 -3.99
C THR A 90 -22.58 -4.90 -4.96
N GLN A 91 -22.34 -4.75 -6.26
CA GLN A 91 -22.74 -5.69 -7.31
C GLN A 91 -21.75 -6.86 -7.42
N GLU A 92 -20.48 -6.63 -7.09
CA GLU A 92 -19.42 -7.64 -7.03
C GLU A 92 -19.43 -8.46 -5.73
N ILE A 93 -20.24 -8.09 -4.72
CA ILE A 93 -20.49 -8.94 -3.55
C ILE A 93 -21.52 -10.00 -3.97
N PRO A 94 -21.14 -11.26 -4.25
CA PRO A 94 -22.12 -12.34 -4.36
C PRO A 94 -22.85 -12.43 -3.02
N SER A 95 -24.17 -12.42 -3.05
CA SER A 95 -25.07 -12.56 -1.90
C SER A 95 -24.60 -13.64 -0.91
N GLN A 96 -23.80 -13.26 0.10
CA GLN A 96 -23.52 -14.07 1.28
C GLN A 96 -24.53 -13.69 2.35
N ASN A 97 -25.82 -13.95 2.10
CA ASN A 97 -26.87 -13.80 3.11
C ASN A 97 -27.85 -14.99 3.19
N ASP A 98 -27.58 -16.10 2.49
CA ASP A 98 -28.39 -17.32 2.58
C ASP A 98 -27.62 -18.48 3.24
N GLU A 99 -27.08 -18.32 4.46
CA GLU A 99 -26.67 -19.51 5.25
C GLU A 99 -26.68 -19.34 6.78
N LYS A 100 -27.61 -18.56 7.32
CA LYS A 100 -27.98 -18.64 8.75
C LYS A 100 -29.48 -18.82 8.97
N GLN A 101 -30.04 -19.84 8.34
CA GLN A 101 -31.34 -20.42 8.73
C GLN A 101 -31.34 -21.96 8.59
N LYS A 102 -30.34 -22.63 9.17
CA LYS A 102 -30.49 -24.05 9.54
C LYS A 102 -29.47 -24.52 10.58
N LYS A 103 -29.75 -24.31 11.86
CA LYS A 103 -29.57 -25.36 12.87
C LYS A 103 -30.35 -25.04 14.14
#